data_AF-A0A9C9G069-F1
#
_entry.id   AF-A0A9C9G069-F1
#
_cell.length_a   1.000
_cell.length_b   1.000
_cell.length_c   1.000
_cell.angle_alpha   90.00
_cell.angle_beta   90.00
_cell.angle_gamma   90.00
#
_symmetry.space_group_name_H-M   'P 1'
#
loop_
_entity.id
_entity.type
_entity.pdbx_description
1 polymer ?
#
loop_
_entity_poly.entity_id
_entity_poly.type
_entity_poly.pdbx_seq_one_letter_code
_entity_poly.pdbx_strand_id
1 'polypeptide(L)'
;MKHPILPSNEREVALRRAIIHAIPEYYAWTEAEQEQYRLNASSETIFCIQQSLLKSLFDINTNSEEQLDDAINEFDDEKYLLLNSALLPFQGIGKNNFFINEHMADGITLLDFPSLGDYARDDHHFQQQARKQEDPTYEIQPYRGDLFPCWARLTINGEFNYASLFSLAAWLSDVVDEAGTTRINELIPHDYIKGKNHGKQEQQGTLLDLQVDAAGKESQLDELQHRFYKYMHARYEHLLERFNKESKQQVYIQRIEQNQDPHINFIFSDKSAFNAVHFRNFHQDCEHIAGDIIELDILAKQEQKETVKFLDTNYHDILDNYDPSVTRLRKKRKIILADGVLDDLL
;
A
#
# COMPACT_ATOMS: atom_id res chain seq x y z
N MET A 1 -6.42 4.84 -28.60
CA MET A 1 -5.51 5.81 -29.27
C MET A 1 -4.45 6.14 -28.24
N LYS A 2 -3.16 5.99 -28.55
CA LYS A 2 -2.10 6.41 -27.62
C LYS A 2 -2.16 7.94 -27.52
N HIS A 3 -2.62 8.49 -26.41
CA HIS A 3 -2.40 9.91 -26.17
C HIS A 3 -0.92 10.07 -25.79
N PRO A 4 -0.11 10.81 -26.56
CA PRO A 4 1.26 11.05 -26.17
C PRO A 4 1.24 11.77 -24.82
N ILE A 5 1.93 11.21 -23.82
CA ILE A 5 2.17 11.88 -22.54
C ILE A 5 2.66 13.29 -22.87
N LEU A 6 1.90 14.30 -22.45
CA LEU A 6 2.24 15.71 -22.69
C LEU A 6 3.69 15.96 -22.24
N PRO A 7 4.51 16.68 -23.02
CA PRO A 7 5.87 17.00 -22.64
C PRO A 7 5.92 17.62 -21.24
N SER A 8 6.95 17.31 -20.46
CA SER A 8 7.06 17.79 -19.07
C SER A 8 6.88 19.31 -18.92
N ASN A 9 7.36 20.08 -19.90
CA ASN A 9 7.23 21.53 -19.95
C ASN A 9 5.77 22.01 -20.05
N GLU A 10 4.91 21.31 -20.79
CA GLU A 10 3.50 21.70 -20.94
C GLU A 10 2.71 21.48 -19.64
N ARG A 11 2.99 20.36 -18.94
CA ARG A 11 2.42 20.08 -17.61
C ARG A 11 2.83 21.13 -16.58
N GLU A 12 4.12 21.47 -16.55
CA GLU A 12 4.66 22.47 -15.62
C GLU A 12 4.04 23.86 -15.86
N VAL A 13 3.90 24.27 -17.13
CA VAL A 13 3.25 25.54 -17.48
C VAL A 13 1.77 25.55 -17.07
N ALA A 14 1.05 24.45 -17.27
CA ALA A 14 -0.35 24.32 -16.85
C ALA A 14 -0.49 24.44 -15.33
N LEU A 15 0.32 23.69 -14.57
CA LEU A 15 0.34 23.76 -13.11
C LEU A 15 0.69 25.17 -12.63
N ARG A 16 1.72 25.79 -13.20
CA ARG A 16 2.14 27.13 -12.81
C ARG A 16 1.03 28.16 -12.99
N ARG A 17 0.27 28.08 -14.08
CA ARG A 17 -0.89 28.95 -14.32
C ARG A 17 -2.01 28.69 -13.31
N ALA A 18 -2.30 27.43 -13.02
CA ALA A 18 -3.30 27.04 -12.03
C ALA A 18 -2.96 27.58 -10.64
N ILE A 19 -1.70 27.44 -10.22
CA ILE A 19 -1.21 27.96 -8.94
C ILE A 19 -1.29 29.49 -8.90
N ILE A 20 -0.84 30.21 -9.93
CA ILE A 20 -0.92 31.68 -9.96
C ILE A 20 -2.38 32.15 -9.91
N HIS A 21 -3.30 31.40 -10.53
CA HIS A 21 -4.71 31.74 -10.51
C HIS A 21 -5.32 31.61 -9.11
N ALA A 22 -4.99 30.53 -8.40
CA ALA A 22 -5.49 30.28 -7.05
C ALA A 22 -4.75 31.12 -5.98
N ILE A 23 -3.45 31.33 -6.17
CA ILE A 23 -2.52 31.92 -5.19
C ILE A 23 -1.51 32.84 -5.93
N PRO A 24 -1.88 34.08 -6.24
CA PRO A 24 -1.06 34.98 -7.07
C PRO A 24 0.37 35.23 -6.55
N GLU A 25 0.54 35.25 -5.23
CA GLU A 25 1.81 35.52 -4.54
C GLU A 25 2.68 34.27 -4.32
N TYR A 26 2.21 33.07 -4.68
CA TYR A 26 2.87 31.81 -4.35
C TYR A 26 4.36 31.80 -4.73
N TYR A 27 4.69 32.25 -5.95
CA TYR A 27 6.07 32.27 -6.46
C TYR A 27 6.91 33.44 -5.94
N ALA A 28 6.33 34.35 -5.14
CA ALA A 28 7.07 35.39 -4.43
C ALA A 28 7.55 34.91 -3.05
N TRP A 29 6.98 33.82 -2.52
CA TRP A 29 7.40 33.20 -1.27
C TRP A 29 8.71 32.43 -1.41
N THR A 30 9.40 32.24 -0.30
CA THR A 30 10.55 31.33 -0.20
C THR A 30 10.12 29.87 -0.40
N GLU A 31 11.06 29.00 -0.77
CA GLU A 31 10.76 27.56 -0.95
C GLU A 31 10.14 26.92 0.31
N ALA A 32 10.61 27.31 1.50
CA ALA A 32 10.10 26.81 2.77
C ALA A 32 8.65 27.26 3.02
N GLU A 33 8.32 28.52 2.72
CA GLU A 33 6.95 29.04 2.84
C GLU A 33 6.01 28.36 1.82
N GLN A 34 6.47 28.16 0.58
CA GLN A 34 5.70 27.43 -0.43
C GLN A 34 5.39 26.00 0.02
N GLU A 35 6.38 25.30 0.58
CA GLU A 35 6.23 23.92 1.04
C GLU A 35 5.30 23.79 2.25
N GLN A 36 5.44 24.70 3.21
CA GLN A 36 4.51 24.81 4.34
C GLN A 36 3.07 25.06 3.86
N TYR A 37 2.90 25.93 2.86
CA TYR A 37 1.58 26.22 2.30
C TYR A 37 0.98 24.99 1.60
N ARG A 38 1.74 24.31 0.73
CA ARG A 38 1.27 23.15 -0.05
C ARG A 38 0.64 22.07 0.85
N LEU A 39 1.26 21.79 1.99
CA LEU A 39 0.79 20.78 2.93
C LEU A 39 -0.40 21.20 3.80
N ASN A 40 -0.72 22.49 3.82
CA ASN A 40 -1.83 23.06 4.59
C ASN A 40 -2.85 23.78 3.70
N ALA A 41 -2.82 23.53 2.38
CA ALA A 41 -3.70 24.18 1.43
C ALA A 41 -5.17 23.83 1.74
N SER A 42 -6.04 24.84 1.70
CA SER A 42 -7.47 24.62 1.91
C SER A 42 -8.08 23.78 0.78
N SER A 43 -9.19 23.10 1.06
CA SER A 43 -9.97 22.38 0.03
C SER A 43 -10.35 23.30 -1.13
N GLU A 44 -10.74 24.55 -0.84
CA GLU A 44 -11.04 25.57 -1.85
C GLU A 44 -9.85 25.85 -2.78
N THR A 45 -8.64 25.95 -2.23
CA THR A 45 -7.43 26.17 -3.01
C THR A 45 -7.12 24.97 -3.88
N ILE A 46 -7.19 23.76 -3.30
CA ILE A 46 -6.96 22.50 -4.00
C ILE A 46 -7.95 22.36 -5.16
N PHE A 47 -9.23 22.62 -4.90
CA PHE A 47 -10.30 22.64 -5.90
C PHE A 47 -9.99 23.61 -7.04
N CYS A 48 -9.63 24.87 -6.77
CA CYS A 48 -9.30 25.85 -7.81
C CYS A 48 -8.12 25.42 -8.70
N ILE A 49 -7.10 24.80 -8.11
CA ILE A 49 -5.93 24.30 -8.85
C ILE A 49 -6.33 23.11 -9.72
N GLN A 50 -7.03 22.12 -9.15
CA GLN A 50 -7.47 20.93 -9.88
C GLN A 50 -8.46 21.29 -11.00
N GLN A 51 -9.44 22.16 -10.75
CA GLN A 51 -10.37 22.69 -11.76
C GLN A 51 -9.61 23.33 -12.93
N SER A 52 -8.60 24.15 -12.64
CA SER A 52 -7.78 24.81 -13.65
C SER A 52 -6.97 23.81 -14.48
N LEU A 53 -6.47 22.74 -13.85
CA LEU A 53 -5.76 21.65 -14.52
C LEU A 53 -6.71 20.81 -15.38
N LEU A 54 -7.89 20.45 -14.89
CA LEU A 54 -8.92 19.73 -15.64
C LEU A 54 -9.26 20.45 -16.94
N LYS A 55 -9.45 21.76 -16.86
CA LYS A 55 -9.67 22.61 -18.03
C LYS A 55 -8.47 22.66 -18.97
N SER A 56 -7.27 22.85 -18.44
CA SER A 56 -6.08 23.08 -19.26
C SER A 56 -5.55 21.82 -19.93
N LEU A 57 -5.65 20.67 -19.26
CA LEU A 57 -5.07 19.40 -19.71
C LEU A 57 -6.10 18.51 -20.42
N PHE A 58 -7.38 18.64 -20.09
CA PHE A 58 -8.44 17.74 -20.59
C PHE A 58 -9.62 18.47 -21.24
N ASP A 59 -9.64 19.80 -21.26
CA ASP A 59 -10.77 20.64 -21.72
C ASP A 59 -12.08 20.36 -20.95
N ILE A 60 -11.96 19.94 -19.69
CA ILE A 60 -13.10 19.66 -18.79
C ILE A 60 -13.37 20.88 -17.93
N ASN A 61 -14.60 21.38 -17.94
CA ASN A 61 -15.02 22.50 -17.09
C ASN A 61 -15.93 21.99 -15.97
N THR A 62 -15.53 22.25 -14.73
CA THR A 62 -16.28 21.88 -13.53
C THR A 62 -16.60 23.15 -12.74
N ASN A 63 -17.75 23.21 -12.05
CA ASN A 63 -18.17 24.39 -11.28
C ASN A 63 -18.35 24.12 -9.79
N SER A 64 -18.19 22.87 -9.36
CA SER A 64 -18.28 22.41 -7.97
C SER A 64 -17.32 21.25 -7.73
N GLU A 65 -17.00 20.98 -6.46
CA GLU A 65 -16.19 19.82 -6.06
C GLU A 65 -16.84 18.50 -6.55
N GLU A 66 -18.15 18.34 -6.40
CA GLU A 66 -18.90 17.17 -6.91
C GLU A 66 -18.69 16.94 -8.42
N GLN A 67 -18.78 17.99 -9.25
CA GLN A 67 -18.54 17.85 -10.70
C GLN A 67 -17.08 17.52 -11.02
N LEU A 68 -16.15 17.94 -10.16
CA LEU A 68 -14.74 17.63 -10.30
C LEU A 68 -14.47 16.16 -9.96
N ASP A 69 -15.04 15.67 -8.87
CA ASP A 69 -14.92 14.28 -8.44
C ASP A 69 -15.56 13.35 -9.47
N ASP A 70 -16.77 13.65 -9.95
CA ASP A 70 -17.44 12.89 -11.01
C ASP A 70 -16.58 12.80 -12.29
N ALA A 71 -16.00 13.93 -12.71
CA ALA A 71 -15.15 13.95 -13.90
C ALA A 71 -13.86 13.14 -13.72
N ILE A 72 -13.26 13.17 -12.53
CA ILE A 72 -12.07 12.38 -12.20
C ILE A 72 -12.41 10.90 -12.12
N ASN A 73 -13.57 10.53 -11.57
CA ASN A 73 -14.02 9.13 -11.49
C ASN A 73 -14.21 8.49 -12.87
N GLU A 74 -14.45 9.28 -13.92
CA GLU A 74 -14.51 8.81 -15.32
C GLU A 74 -13.13 8.72 -16.00
N PHE A 75 -12.02 8.99 -15.31
CA PHE A 75 -10.69 8.92 -15.89
C PHE A 75 -10.24 7.48 -16.11
N ASP A 76 -9.51 7.26 -17.21
CA ASP A 76 -8.70 6.06 -17.41
C ASP A 76 -7.31 6.27 -16.79
N ASP A 77 -6.51 5.20 -16.76
CA ASP A 77 -5.16 5.21 -16.19
C ASP A 77 -4.26 6.30 -16.81
N GLU A 78 -4.37 6.55 -18.12
CA GLU A 78 -3.56 7.56 -18.82
C GLU A 78 -3.90 8.98 -18.34
N LYS A 79 -5.19 9.29 -18.15
CA LYS A 79 -5.63 10.57 -17.61
C LYS A 79 -5.26 10.74 -16.14
N TYR A 80 -5.39 9.68 -15.32
CA TYR A 80 -4.96 9.70 -13.93
C TYR A 80 -3.46 9.94 -13.79
N LEU A 81 -2.65 9.24 -14.59
CA LEU A 81 -1.20 9.42 -14.62
C LEU A 81 -0.83 10.86 -15.03
N LEU A 82 -1.50 11.42 -16.04
CA LEU A 82 -1.27 12.80 -16.47
C LEU A 82 -1.63 13.80 -15.36
N LEU A 83 -2.79 13.65 -14.71
CA LEU A 83 -3.22 14.54 -13.64
C LEU A 83 -2.28 14.46 -12.42
N ASN A 84 -1.99 13.24 -11.95
CA ASN A 84 -1.12 13.01 -10.79
C ASN A 84 0.30 13.52 -11.05
N SER A 85 0.83 13.28 -12.25
CA SER A 85 2.16 13.78 -12.62
C SER A 85 2.22 15.31 -12.75
N ALA A 86 1.14 15.95 -13.19
CA ALA A 86 1.05 17.40 -13.23
C ALA A 86 0.87 18.03 -11.83
N LEU A 87 0.16 17.37 -10.92
CA LEU A 87 -0.10 17.86 -9.56
C LEU A 87 1.08 17.68 -8.61
N LEU A 88 1.90 16.64 -8.80
CA LEU A 88 2.92 16.25 -7.84
C LEU A 88 3.84 17.39 -7.35
N PRO A 89 4.32 18.33 -8.20
CA PRO A 89 5.14 19.45 -7.73
C PRO A 89 4.42 20.40 -6.74
N PHE A 90 3.09 20.41 -6.74
CA PHE A 90 2.27 21.16 -5.77
C PHE A 90 1.82 20.31 -4.56
N GLN A 91 2.00 18.99 -4.59
CA GLN A 91 1.61 18.11 -3.48
C GLN A 91 2.82 17.65 -2.65
N GLY A 92 3.95 17.43 -3.31
CA GLY A 92 5.12 16.84 -2.69
C GLY A 92 6.06 17.82 -1.97
N ILE A 93 7.00 17.23 -1.24
CA ILE A 93 8.07 17.91 -0.51
C ILE A 93 9.46 17.53 -0.99
N GLY A 94 10.44 18.37 -0.69
CA GLY A 94 11.84 18.08 -0.98
C GLY A 94 12.20 18.03 -2.47
N LYS A 95 13.43 17.55 -2.74
CA LYS A 95 14.03 17.57 -4.08
C LYS A 95 13.29 16.70 -5.10
N ASN A 96 12.64 15.65 -4.63
CA ASN A 96 11.95 14.66 -5.46
C ASN A 96 10.43 14.89 -5.47
N ASN A 97 9.89 15.99 -4.95
CA ASN A 97 8.45 16.17 -4.77
C ASN A 97 7.81 14.94 -4.11
N PHE A 98 8.43 14.42 -3.04
CA PHE A 98 7.96 13.22 -2.37
C PHE A 98 6.60 13.48 -1.74
N PHE A 99 5.63 12.63 -2.05
CA PHE A 99 4.28 12.66 -1.52
C PHE A 99 3.90 11.27 -1.05
N ILE A 100 3.32 11.15 0.14
CA ILE A 100 2.79 9.89 0.66
C ILE A 100 1.26 9.92 0.54
N ASN A 101 0.67 8.82 0.08
CA ASN A 101 -0.77 8.69 -0.15
C ASN A 101 -1.53 8.29 1.12
N GLU A 102 -0.85 8.12 2.24
CA GLU A 102 -1.45 7.75 3.52
C GLU A 102 -2.11 8.94 4.21
N HIS A 103 -3.23 8.66 4.88
CA HIS A 103 -3.92 9.65 5.70
C HIS A 103 -3.08 10.02 6.94
N MET A 104 -2.96 11.32 7.24
CA MET A 104 -2.32 11.83 8.45
C MET A 104 -3.35 12.45 9.39
N ALA A 105 -3.04 12.46 10.69
CA ALA A 105 -3.90 13.12 11.68
C ALA A 105 -4.01 14.64 11.41
N ASP A 106 -5.12 15.25 11.86
CA ASP A 106 -5.35 16.68 11.70
C ASP A 106 -4.18 17.53 12.22
N GLY A 107 -3.66 18.39 11.35
CA GLY A 107 -2.53 19.28 11.67
C GLY A 107 -1.15 18.61 11.69
N ILE A 108 -1.06 17.32 11.32
CA ILE A 108 0.20 16.60 11.12
C ILE A 108 0.49 16.51 9.62
N THR A 109 1.73 16.78 9.25
CA THR A 109 2.21 16.75 7.87
C THR A 109 3.52 15.98 7.75
N LEU A 110 3.96 15.70 6.52
CA LEU A 110 5.28 15.12 6.28
C LEU A 110 6.44 15.97 6.84
N LEU A 111 6.24 17.27 7.13
CA LEU A 111 7.28 18.12 7.71
C LEU A 111 7.52 17.85 9.20
N ASP A 112 6.57 17.21 9.88
CA ASP A 112 6.71 16.81 11.29
C ASP A 112 7.61 15.56 11.44
N PHE A 113 7.91 14.89 10.33
CA PHE A 113 8.75 13.70 10.28
C PHE A 113 10.03 13.98 9.49
N PRO A 114 11.18 14.21 10.15
CA PRO A 114 12.44 14.41 9.45
C PRO A 114 12.87 13.21 8.59
N SER A 115 12.61 11.99 9.07
CA SER A 115 12.95 10.73 8.41
C SER A 115 11.76 9.79 8.27
N LEU A 116 11.87 8.83 7.34
CA LEU A 116 10.92 7.72 7.23
C LEU A 116 10.84 6.92 8.55
N GLY A 117 11.95 6.84 9.29
CA GLY A 117 12.00 6.19 10.59
C GLY A 117 11.17 6.92 11.66
N ASP A 118 11.08 8.25 11.61
CA ASP A 118 10.25 9.01 12.54
C ASP A 118 8.76 8.75 12.27
N TYR A 119 8.38 8.79 10.99
CA TYR A 119 7.02 8.43 10.54
C TYR A 119 6.64 7.00 10.94
N ALA A 120 7.49 6.01 10.63
CA ALA A 120 7.20 4.60 10.91
C ALA A 120 7.09 4.29 12.41
N ARG A 121 7.83 5.02 13.26
CA ARG A 121 7.71 4.89 14.72
C ARG A 121 6.43 5.50 15.26
N ASP A 122 6.02 6.63 14.71
CA ASP A 122 4.79 7.30 15.11
C ASP A 122 3.58 6.42 14.78
N ASP A 123 3.51 5.88 13.55
CA ASP A 123 2.49 4.93 13.15
C ASP A 123 2.52 3.67 14.04
N HIS A 124 3.69 3.06 14.25
CA HIS A 124 3.80 1.92 15.17
C HIS A 124 3.26 2.25 16.56
N HIS A 125 3.63 3.42 17.12
CA HIS A 125 3.14 3.83 18.43
C HIS A 125 1.61 3.99 18.42
N PHE A 126 1.05 4.65 17.42
CA PHE A 126 -0.40 4.79 17.25
C PHE A 126 -1.10 3.42 17.22
N GLN A 127 -0.65 2.50 16.36
CA GLN A 127 -1.21 1.14 16.24
C GLN A 127 -1.14 0.38 17.56
N GLN A 128 -0.01 0.46 18.27
CA GLN A 128 0.17 -0.22 19.55
C GLN A 128 -0.76 0.35 20.65
N GLN A 129 -1.00 1.66 20.66
CA GLN A 129 -1.95 2.27 21.58
C GLN A 129 -3.39 1.89 21.25
N ALA A 130 -3.77 1.89 19.96
CA ALA A 130 -5.10 1.45 19.53
C ALA A 130 -5.39 0.02 19.97
N ARG A 131 -4.45 -0.92 19.74
CA ARG A 131 -4.56 -2.31 20.20
C ARG A 131 -4.72 -2.42 21.72
N LYS A 132 -4.00 -1.60 22.50
CA LYS A 132 -4.10 -1.58 23.97
C LYS A 132 -5.45 -1.03 24.45
N GLN A 133 -6.04 -0.09 23.73
CA GLN A 133 -7.37 0.44 24.04
C GLN A 133 -8.47 -0.57 23.75
N GLU A 134 -8.36 -1.30 22.64
CA GLU A 134 -9.30 -2.36 22.26
C GLU A 134 -9.20 -3.60 23.16
N ASP A 135 -7.97 -4.01 23.50
CA ASP A 135 -7.69 -5.11 24.42
C ASP A 135 -6.78 -4.61 25.56
N PRO A 136 -7.34 -4.31 26.75
CA PRO A 136 -6.57 -3.89 27.91
C PRO A 136 -5.53 -4.92 28.39
N THR A 137 -5.63 -6.19 27.98
CA THR A 137 -4.65 -7.23 28.32
C THR A 137 -3.47 -7.28 27.34
N TYR A 138 -3.59 -6.64 26.17
CA TYR A 138 -2.54 -6.58 25.18
C TYR A 138 -1.27 -5.94 25.74
N GLU A 139 -0.11 -6.49 25.40
CA GLU A 139 1.19 -5.92 25.77
C GLU A 139 1.77 -5.16 24.58
N ILE A 140 2.11 -3.89 24.81
CA ILE A 140 2.71 -3.04 23.79
C ILE A 140 4.06 -3.64 23.39
N GLN A 141 4.21 -3.90 22.10
CA GLN A 141 5.41 -4.45 21.50
C GLN A 141 6.41 -3.33 21.15
N PRO A 142 7.72 -3.58 21.34
CA PRO A 142 8.74 -2.64 20.93
C PRO A 142 8.80 -2.52 19.41
N TYR A 143 9.18 -1.34 18.92
CA TYR A 143 9.38 -1.13 17.49
C TYR A 143 10.62 -1.90 16.98
N ARG A 144 10.41 -2.79 16.01
CA ARG A 144 11.47 -3.64 15.40
C ARG A 144 11.81 -3.25 13.96
N GLY A 145 11.42 -2.07 13.49
CA GLY A 145 11.65 -1.69 12.09
C GLY A 145 10.60 -2.28 11.16
N ASP A 146 9.36 -2.28 11.62
CA ASP A 146 8.24 -2.52 10.73
C ASP A 146 7.79 -1.22 10.03
N LEU A 147 7.14 -1.35 8.89
CA LEU A 147 6.49 -0.27 8.16
C LEU A 147 5.26 -0.89 7.52
N PHE A 148 4.08 -0.40 7.90
CA PHE A 148 2.87 -0.74 7.18
C PHE A 148 3.04 -0.30 5.71
N PRO A 149 2.80 -1.16 4.71
CA PRO A 149 3.06 -0.81 3.32
C PRO A 149 2.41 0.52 2.94
N CYS A 150 3.22 1.46 2.47
CA CYS A 150 2.74 2.80 2.10
C CYS A 150 2.79 2.99 0.59
N TRP A 151 1.82 3.72 0.05
CA TRP A 151 1.88 4.22 -1.31
C TRP A 151 2.43 5.64 -1.33
N ALA A 152 3.26 5.93 -2.34
CA ALA A 152 3.90 7.22 -2.48
C ALA A 152 4.01 7.61 -3.96
N ARG A 153 4.34 8.88 -4.19
CA ARG A 153 4.63 9.47 -5.50
C ARG A 153 5.88 10.32 -5.38
N LEU A 154 6.72 10.26 -6.40
CA LEU A 154 7.95 11.04 -6.44
C LEU A 154 8.42 11.28 -7.87
N THR A 155 9.25 12.30 -8.02
CA THR A 155 9.94 12.66 -9.26
C THR A 155 11.40 12.24 -9.18
N ILE A 156 11.86 11.43 -10.14
CA ILE A 156 13.24 10.98 -10.26
C ILE A 156 13.72 11.39 -11.65
N ASN A 157 14.83 12.14 -11.74
CA ASN A 157 15.38 12.63 -13.01
C ASN A 157 14.35 13.38 -13.90
N GLY A 158 13.38 14.07 -13.27
CA GLY A 158 12.31 14.79 -13.99
C GLY A 158 11.13 13.92 -14.42
N GLU A 159 11.14 12.63 -14.09
CA GLU A 159 10.07 11.69 -14.41
C GLU A 159 9.24 11.37 -13.17
N PHE A 160 7.92 11.38 -13.34
CA PHE A 160 6.97 10.96 -12.30
C PHE A 160 7.06 9.44 -12.09
N ASN A 161 6.97 8.99 -10.85
CA ASN A 161 6.92 7.58 -10.47
C ASN A 161 5.91 7.40 -9.33
N TYR A 162 5.10 6.36 -9.40
CA TYR A 162 4.50 5.78 -8.21
C TYR A 162 5.53 4.94 -7.47
N ALA A 163 5.32 4.80 -6.17
CA ALA A 163 6.16 3.97 -5.34
C ALA A 163 5.37 3.25 -4.26
N SER A 164 5.86 2.08 -3.90
CA SER A 164 5.43 1.37 -2.70
C SER A 164 6.61 1.22 -1.75
N LEU A 165 6.39 1.53 -0.47
CA LEU A 165 7.40 1.45 0.58
C LEU A 165 7.10 0.26 1.46
N PHE A 166 8.09 -0.60 1.67
CA PHE A 166 7.95 -1.81 2.47
C PHE A 166 9.07 -1.93 3.50
N SER A 167 8.75 -2.49 4.68
CA SER A 167 9.78 -3.22 5.42
C SER A 167 10.12 -4.52 4.66
N LEU A 168 11.37 -4.97 4.71
CA LEU A 168 11.77 -6.24 4.09
C LEU A 168 10.98 -7.42 4.63
N ALA A 169 10.60 -7.37 5.91
CA ALA A 169 9.75 -8.39 6.53
C ALA A 169 8.33 -8.39 5.91
N ALA A 170 7.72 -7.22 5.70
CA ALA A 170 6.41 -7.11 5.05
C ALA A 170 6.46 -7.60 3.61
N TRP A 171 7.45 -7.16 2.83
CA TRP A 171 7.62 -7.62 1.45
C TRP A 171 7.82 -9.14 1.34
N LEU A 172 8.64 -9.74 2.22
CA LEU A 172 8.80 -11.19 2.25
C LEU A 172 7.55 -11.92 2.77
N SER A 173 6.72 -11.27 3.59
CA SER A 173 5.44 -11.82 4.01
C SER A 173 4.49 -11.97 2.83
N ASP A 174 4.46 -11.00 1.92
CA ASP A 174 3.66 -11.08 0.69
C ASP A 174 4.15 -12.22 -0.21
N VAL A 175 5.47 -12.38 -0.33
CA VAL A 175 6.08 -13.52 -1.05
C VAL A 175 5.68 -14.87 -0.44
N VAL A 176 5.62 -14.96 0.88
CA VAL A 176 5.19 -16.16 1.61
C VAL A 176 3.71 -16.43 1.37
N ASP A 177 2.86 -15.41 1.45
CA ASP A 177 1.41 -15.53 1.28
C ASP A 177 1.05 -15.95 -0.15
N GLU A 178 1.66 -15.32 -1.16
CA GLU A 178 1.45 -15.68 -2.57
C GLU A 178 1.87 -17.14 -2.82
N ALA A 179 3.11 -17.51 -2.45
CA ALA A 179 3.60 -18.87 -2.63
C ALA A 179 2.76 -19.90 -1.88
N GLY A 180 2.29 -19.54 -0.69
CA GLY A 180 1.46 -20.40 0.12
C GLY A 180 0.07 -20.59 -0.44
N THR A 181 -0.57 -19.52 -0.91
CA THR A 181 -1.86 -19.55 -1.58
C THR A 181 -1.81 -20.39 -2.85
N THR A 182 -0.80 -20.16 -3.72
CA THR A 182 -0.58 -20.99 -4.91
C THR A 182 -0.43 -22.46 -4.53
N ARG A 183 0.41 -22.76 -3.53
CA ARG A 183 0.69 -24.15 -3.16
C ARG A 183 -0.51 -24.85 -2.51
N ILE A 184 -1.29 -24.15 -1.69
CA ILE A 184 -2.53 -24.69 -1.11
C ILE A 184 -3.52 -25.05 -2.22
N ASN A 185 -3.68 -24.18 -3.22
CA ASN A 185 -4.54 -24.45 -4.38
C ASN A 185 -4.07 -25.66 -5.21
N GLU A 186 -2.76 -25.87 -5.34
CA GLU A 186 -2.21 -27.06 -6.00
C GLU A 186 -2.46 -28.35 -5.20
N LEU A 187 -2.31 -28.30 -3.87
CA LEU A 187 -2.45 -29.48 -2.99
C LEU A 187 -3.91 -29.89 -2.79
N ILE A 188 -4.79 -28.90 -2.62
CA ILE A 188 -6.23 -29.08 -2.47
C ILE A 188 -6.93 -28.05 -3.36
N PRO A 189 -7.18 -28.37 -4.64
CA PRO A 189 -7.98 -27.54 -5.53
C PRO A 189 -9.36 -27.30 -4.93
N HIS A 190 -9.78 -26.04 -4.90
CA HIS A 190 -11.05 -25.64 -4.32
C HIS A 190 -11.57 -24.36 -4.97
N ASP A 191 -12.88 -24.17 -4.89
CA ASP A 191 -13.59 -22.98 -5.37
C ASP A 191 -14.56 -22.46 -4.31
N TYR A 192 -14.97 -21.20 -4.46
CA TYR A 192 -16.06 -20.63 -3.68
C TYR A 192 -17.38 -20.75 -4.44
N ILE A 193 -18.34 -21.47 -3.88
CA ILE A 193 -19.69 -21.62 -4.41
C ILE A 193 -20.72 -20.84 -3.59
N LYS A 194 -21.80 -20.41 -4.24
CA LYS A 194 -22.90 -19.68 -3.58
C LYS A 194 -23.69 -20.62 -2.67
N GLY A 195 -23.78 -20.27 -1.40
CA GLY A 195 -24.63 -20.95 -0.42
C GLY A 195 -26.11 -20.63 -0.61
N LYS A 196 -26.97 -21.35 0.13
CA LYS A 196 -28.45 -21.27 -0.01
C LYS A 196 -29.04 -19.90 0.32
N ASN A 197 -28.31 -19.08 1.05
CA ASN A 197 -28.76 -17.74 1.46
C ASN A 197 -28.01 -16.63 0.73
N HIS A 198 -27.15 -16.96 -0.24
CA HIS A 198 -26.37 -15.97 -0.97
C HIS A 198 -27.30 -15.02 -1.72
N GLY A 199 -27.05 -13.71 -1.61
CA GLY A 199 -27.86 -12.69 -2.27
C GLY A 199 -29.17 -12.36 -1.56
N LYS A 200 -29.47 -12.99 -0.41
CA LYS A 200 -30.65 -12.62 0.38
C LYS A 200 -30.41 -11.29 1.09
N GLN A 201 -31.42 -10.44 1.06
CA GLN A 201 -31.44 -9.19 1.83
C GLN A 201 -31.50 -9.50 3.33
N GLU A 202 -30.55 -8.98 4.10
CA GLU A 202 -30.52 -9.10 5.56
C GLU A 202 -30.07 -7.73 6.14
N GLN A 203 -30.97 -7.08 6.88
CA GLN A 203 -30.78 -5.71 7.39
C GLN A 203 -30.63 -4.66 6.27
N GLN A 204 -29.55 -3.86 6.27
CA GLN A 204 -29.23 -2.82 5.27
C GLN A 204 -28.20 -3.32 4.25
N GLY A 205 -28.35 -4.57 3.81
CA GLY A 205 -27.38 -5.15 2.91
C GLY A 205 -27.70 -6.56 2.41
N THR A 206 -26.79 -7.06 1.59
CA THR A 206 -26.89 -8.35 0.92
C THR A 206 -26.00 -9.37 1.63
N LEU A 207 -26.58 -10.52 2.01
CA LEU A 207 -25.85 -11.60 2.65
C LEU A 207 -24.92 -12.29 1.64
N LEU A 208 -23.61 -12.27 1.95
CA LEU A 208 -22.58 -12.99 1.21
C LEU A 208 -22.38 -14.38 1.84
N ASP A 209 -23.21 -15.34 1.42
CA ASP A 209 -23.09 -16.76 1.80
C ASP A 209 -22.23 -17.48 0.75
N LEU A 210 -20.92 -17.52 0.96
CA LEU A 210 -19.99 -18.31 0.15
C LEU A 210 -19.56 -19.55 0.93
N GLN A 211 -19.50 -20.68 0.24
CA GLN A 211 -19.07 -21.97 0.78
C GLN A 211 -17.90 -22.46 -0.04
N VAL A 212 -16.94 -23.09 0.63
CA VAL A 212 -15.80 -23.71 -0.05
C VAL A 212 -16.24 -25.07 -0.56
N ASP A 213 -16.01 -25.34 -1.85
CA ASP A 213 -16.09 -26.66 -2.46
C ASP A 213 -14.66 -27.13 -2.72
N ALA A 214 -14.23 -28.13 -1.95
CA ALA A 214 -12.90 -28.74 -2.06
C ALA A 214 -13.01 -30.23 -2.38
N ALA A 215 -14.08 -30.63 -3.09
CA ALA A 215 -14.35 -32.01 -3.48
C ALA A 215 -14.31 -33.01 -2.29
N GLY A 216 -14.86 -32.61 -1.14
CA GLY A 216 -14.90 -33.44 0.08
C GLY A 216 -13.68 -33.29 0.99
N LYS A 217 -12.75 -32.37 0.69
CA LYS A 217 -11.57 -32.07 1.51
C LYS A 217 -11.68 -30.75 2.28
N GLU A 218 -12.88 -30.22 2.47
CA GLU A 218 -13.10 -28.88 3.05
C GLU A 218 -12.52 -28.76 4.46
N SER A 219 -12.61 -29.83 5.25
CA SER A 219 -12.07 -29.85 6.63
C SER A 219 -10.54 -29.91 6.67
N GLN A 220 -9.92 -30.61 5.72
CA GLN A 220 -8.47 -30.68 5.57
C GLN A 220 -7.92 -29.35 5.06
N LEU A 221 -8.61 -28.71 4.13
CA LEU A 221 -8.27 -27.39 3.62
C LEU A 221 -8.32 -26.34 4.73
N ASP A 222 -9.39 -26.31 5.55
CA ASP A 222 -9.49 -25.38 6.69
C ASP A 222 -8.36 -25.59 7.71
N GLU A 223 -7.97 -26.84 7.98
CA GLU A 223 -6.83 -27.12 8.87
C GLU A 223 -5.51 -26.69 8.25
N LEU A 224 -5.28 -26.95 6.95
CA LEU A 224 -4.05 -26.55 6.25
C LEU A 224 -3.91 -25.02 6.22
N GLN A 225 -4.97 -24.30 5.82
CA GLN A 225 -5.01 -22.84 5.81
C GLN A 225 -4.78 -22.26 7.21
N HIS A 226 -5.35 -22.87 8.25
CA HIS A 226 -5.14 -22.42 9.63
C HIS A 226 -3.70 -22.64 10.12
N ARG A 227 -3.10 -23.79 9.82
CA ARG A 227 -1.69 -24.05 10.14
C ARG A 227 -0.78 -23.09 9.36
N PHE A 228 -1.11 -22.80 8.12
CA PHE A 228 -0.39 -21.85 7.29
C PHE A 228 -0.48 -20.42 7.84
N TYR A 229 -1.67 -19.95 8.22
CA TYR A 229 -1.87 -18.65 8.87
C TYR A 229 -0.97 -18.48 10.11
N LYS A 230 -0.91 -19.51 10.97
CA LYS A 230 -0.01 -19.50 12.14
C LYS A 230 1.46 -19.45 11.74
N TYR A 231 1.84 -20.19 10.69
CA TYR A 231 3.19 -20.17 10.16
C TYR A 231 3.57 -18.78 9.64
N MET A 232 2.70 -18.13 8.86
CA MET A 232 2.95 -16.78 8.33
C MET A 232 3.19 -15.79 9.47
N HIS A 233 2.34 -15.78 10.50
CA HIS A 233 2.50 -14.86 11.62
C HIS A 233 3.81 -15.10 12.40
N ALA A 234 4.12 -16.36 12.70
CA ALA A 234 5.39 -16.70 13.36
C ALA A 234 6.61 -16.38 12.49
N ARG A 235 6.49 -16.56 11.17
CA ARG A 235 7.56 -16.26 10.22
C ARG A 235 7.82 -14.77 10.12
N TYR A 236 6.76 -13.97 10.07
CA TYR A 236 6.83 -12.52 10.06
C TYR A 236 7.58 -11.96 11.27
N GLU A 237 7.18 -12.37 12.49
CA GLU A 237 7.86 -11.97 13.73
C GLU A 237 9.34 -12.38 13.73
N HIS A 238 9.66 -13.56 13.22
CA HIS A 238 11.03 -14.03 13.10
C HIS A 238 11.85 -13.16 12.12
N LEU A 239 11.27 -12.76 10.98
CA LEU A 239 11.92 -11.89 10.01
C LEU A 239 12.18 -10.50 10.58
N LEU A 240 11.20 -9.90 11.27
CA LEU A 240 11.36 -8.62 11.97
C LEU A 240 12.49 -8.67 13.00
N GLU A 241 12.49 -9.68 13.87
CA GLU A 241 13.55 -9.89 14.88
C GLU A 241 14.92 -10.04 14.21
N ARG A 242 15.01 -10.87 13.16
CA ARG A 242 16.24 -11.15 12.43
C ARG A 242 16.81 -9.90 11.79
N PHE A 243 16.03 -9.19 10.97
CA PHE A 243 16.56 -8.05 10.23
C PHE A 243 16.86 -6.85 11.12
N ASN A 244 16.06 -6.62 12.16
CA ASN A 244 16.38 -5.62 13.19
C ASN A 244 17.73 -5.91 13.88
N LYS A 245 18.09 -7.19 14.06
CA LYS A 245 19.37 -7.59 14.65
C LYS A 245 20.52 -7.51 13.66
N GLU A 246 20.30 -7.91 12.41
CA GLU A 246 21.31 -7.81 11.35
C GLU A 246 21.66 -6.35 11.03
N SER A 247 20.67 -5.45 11.10
CA SER A 247 20.82 -3.99 10.97
C SER A 247 21.69 -3.60 9.78
N LYS A 248 21.38 -4.15 8.60
CA LYS A 248 22.19 -3.94 7.38
C LYS A 248 22.18 -2.50 6.90
N GLN A 249 21.16 -1.72 7.26
CA GLN A 249 20.96 -0.35 6.80
C GLN A 249 20.98 -0.27 5.27
N GLN A 250 20.07 -1.00 4.63
CA GLN A 250 19.97 -1.06 3.17
C GLN A 250 18.54 -0.82 2.69
N VAL A 251 18.41 -0.33 1.46
CA VAL A 251 17.16 -0.32 0.71
C VAL A 251 17.35 -1.03 -0.63
N TYR A 252 16.47 -1.94 -0.97
CA TYR A 252 16.41 -2.53 -2.30
C TYR A 252 15.45 -1.71 -3.14
N ILE A 253 15.93 -1.22 -4.29
CA ILE A 253 15.16 -0.40 -5.22
C ILE A 253 14.78 -1.28 -6.41
N GLN A 254 13.52 -1.69 -6.48
CA GLN A 254 13.02 -2.59 -7.50
C GLN A 254 12.09 -1.82 -8.45
N ARG A 255 12.49 -1.65 -9.70
CA ARG A 255 11.63 -1.07 -10.74
C ARG A 255 10.68 -2.15 -11.24
N ILE A 256 9.38 -1.84 -11.26
CA ILE A 256 8.37 -2.75 -11.80
C ILE A 256 8.12 -2.39 -13.25
N GLU A 257 8.46 -3.33 -14.15
CA GLU A 257 8.17 -3.21 -15.58
C GLU A 257 6.77 -3.80 -15.86
N GLN A 258 5.71 -3.11 -15.44
CA GLN A 258 4.34 -3.47 -15.79
C GLN A 258 3.60 -2.25 -16.36
N ASN A 259 3.06 -2.39 -17.57
CA ASN A 259 2.27 -1.38 -18.27
C ASN A 259 3.01 -0.04 -18.51
N GLN A 260 2.25 1.03 -18.78
CA GLN A 260 2.76 2.39 -19.00
C GLN A 260 3.04 3.12 -17.67
N ASP A 261 2.80 2.48 -16.52
CA ASP A 261 2.83 3.16 -15.24
C ASP A 261 4.20 2.99 -14.54
N PRO A 262 4.98 4.07 -14.36
CA PRO A 262 6.30 3.97 -13.75
C PRO A 262 6.19 3.70 -12.24
N HIS A 263 6.35 2.44 -11.83
CA HIS A 263 6.26 2.03 -10.42
C HIS A 263 7.60 1.52 -9.87
N ILE A 264 7.92 1.92 -8.64
CA ILE A 264 9.16 1.54 -7.95
C ILE A 264 8.84 1.05 -6.53
N ASN A 265 9.31 -0.15 -6.18
CA ASN A 265 9.30 -0.60 -4.79
C ASN A 265 10.60 -0.17 -4.10
N PHE A 266 10.46 0.43 -2.91
CA PHE A 266 11.56 0.66 -1.98
C PHE A 266 11.38 -0.27 -0.79
N ILE A 267 12.29 -1.24 -0.66
CA ILE A 267 12.19 -2.32 0.33
C ILE A 267 13.33 -2.15 1.32
N PHE A 268 13.01 -1.69 2.53
CA PHE A 268 13.99 -1.30 3.54
C PHE A 268 14.33 -2.47 4.45
N SER A 269 15.61 -2.74 4.66
CA SER A 269 16.08 -3.90 5.42
C SER A 269 15.60 -3.88 6.87
N ASP A 270 15.67 -2.71 7.53
CA ASP A 270 15.44 -2.58 8.97
C ASP A 270 15.29 -1.10 9.40
N LYS A 271 15.06 -0.87 10.70
CA LYS A 271 14.85 0.49 11.26
C LYS A 271 16.01 1.47 11.03
N SER A 272 17.24 0.99 10.90
CA SER A 272 18.40 1.85 10.63
C SER A 272 18.39 2.35 9.18
N ALA A 273 17.82 1.59 8.25
CA ALA A 273 17.57 2.03 6.89
C ALA A 273 16.49 3.13 6.87
N PHE A 274 15.39 2.95 7.61
CA PHE A 274 14.36 4.00 7.73
C PHE A 274 14.92 5.32 8.31
N ASN A 275 15.81 5.24 9.30
CA ASN A 275 16.47 6.41 9.87
C ASN A 275 17.43 7.12 8.93
N ALA A 276 17.99 6.40 7.97
CA ALA A 276 18.94 6.97 7.02
C ALA A 276 18.24 7.80 5.93
N VAL A 277 16.93 7.64 5.75
CA VAL A 277 16.17 8.25 4.66
C VAL A 277 15.30 9.40 5.14
N HIS A 278 15.64 10.61 4.69
CA HIS A 278 14.91 11.83 4.95
C HIS A 278 13.97 12.14 3.80
N PHE A 279 12.71 12.49 4.07
CA PHE A 279 11.74 12.75 3.01
C PHE A 279 12.18 13.87 2.05
N ARG A 280 12.88 14.90 2.57
CA ARG A 280 13.40 16.00 1.74
C ARG A 280 14.45 15.56 0.70
N ASN A 281 15.16 14.47 0.97
CA ASN A 281 16.23 13.92 0.13
C ASN A 281 15.94 12.45 -0.25
N PHE A 282 14.67 12.05 -0.24
CA PHE A 282 14.25 10.64 -0.19
C PHE A 282 15.03 9.74 -1.15
N HIS A 283 15.03 10.06 -2.45
CA HIS A 283 15.69 9.22 -3.45
C HIS A 283 17.21 9.21 -3.28
N GLN A 284 17.81 10.36 -3.01
CA GLN A 284 19.25 10.49 -2.82
C GLN A 284 19.73 9.66 -1.62
N ASP A 285 19.00 9.71 -0.51
CA ASP A 285 19.32 8.93 0.68
C ASP A 285 19.13 7.43 0.40
N CYS A 286 18.07 7.03 -0.32
CA CYS A 286 17.87 5.65 -0.75
C CYS A 286 19.02 5.14 -1.64
N GLU A 287 19.47 5.93 -2.62
CA GLU A 287 20.61 5.57 -3.47
C GLU A 287 21.91 5.39 -2.66
N HIS A 288 22.10 6.17 -1.60
CA HIS A 288 23.29 6.09 -0.75
C HIS A 288 23.40 4.76 0.00
N ILE A 289 22.25 4.19 0.39
CA ILE A 289 22.17 2.92 1.12
C ILE A 289 21.60 1.78 0.25
N ALA A 290 21.71 1.88 -1.07
CA ALA A 290 21.16 0.88 -1.98
C ALA A 290 21.82 -0.49 -1.78
N GLY A 291 21.02 -1.52 -1.56
CA GLY A 291 21.42 -2.92 -1.53
C GLY A 291 21.46 -3.56 -2.93
N ASP A 292 22.03 -4.77 -3.02
CA ASP A 292 22.04 -5.55 -4.25
C ASP A 292 20.69 -6.25 -4.45
N ILE A 293 20.02 -5.98 -5.56
CA ILE A 293 18.72 -6.60 -5.88
C ILE A 293 18.81 -8.13 -6.00
N ILE A 294 19.98 -8.68 -6.33
CA ILE A 294 20.19 -10.13 -6.39
C ILE A 294 20.04 -10.76 -4.99
N GLU A 295 20.41 -10.03 -3.93
CA GLU A 295 20.21 -10.49 -2.56
C GLU A 295 18.73 -10.61 -2.21
N LEU A 296 17.91 -9.63 -2.62
CA LEU A 296 16.46 -9.65 -2.44
C LEU A 296 15.85 -10.90 -3.11
N ASP A 297 16.24 -11.20 -4.35
CA ASP A 297 15.77 -12.38 -5.07
C ASP A 297 16.14 -13.70 -4.37
N ILE A 298 17.35 -13.76 -3.79
CA ILE A 298 17.80 -14.94 -3.04
C ILE A 298 16.95 -15.14 -1.79
N LEU A 299 16.68 -14.06 -1.04
CA LEU A 299 15.83 -14.10 0.14
C LEU A 299 14.41 -14.56 -0.22
N ALA A 300 13.82 -13.97 -1.26
CA ALA A 300 12.50 -14.36 -1.75
C ALA A 300 12.41 -15.85 -2.10
N LYS A 301 13.36 -16.35 -2.90
CA LYS A 301 13.41 -17.77 -3.28
C LYS A 301 13.59 -18.70 -2.08
N GLN A 302 14.35 -18.26 -1.07
CA GLN A 302 14.49 -19.02 0.16
C GLN A 302 13.16 -19.11 0.92
N GLU A 303 12.45 -17.99 1.08
CA GLU A 303 11.15 -17.97 1.76
C GLU A 303 10.07 -18.77 1.01
N GLN A 304 10.04 -18.69 -0.32
CA GLN A 304 9.17 -19.53 -1.16
C GLN A 304 9.43 -21.02 -0.94
N LYS A 305 10.71 -21.42 -0.95
CA LYS A 305 11.10 -22.83 -0.78
C LYS A 305 10.72 -23.37 0.60
N GLU A 306 11.00 -22.61 1.67
CA GLU A 306 10.64 -23.04 3.03
C GLU A 306 9.12 -23.09 3.22
N THR A 307 8.38 -22.17 2.60
CA THR A 307 6.91 -22.15 2.62
C THR A 307 6.31 -23.38 1.95
N VAL A 308 6.76 -23.72 0.73
CA VAL A 308 6.32 -24.94 0.03
C VAL A 308 6.64 -26.19 0.85
N LYS A 309 7.85 -26.28 1.41
CA LYS A 309 8.25 -27.40 2.26
C LYS A 309 7.38 -27.52 3.52
N PHE A 310 7.05 -26.39 4.16
CA PHE A 310 6.15 -26.36 5.31
C PHE A 310 4.76 -26.89 4.94
N LEU A 311 4.19 -26.40 3.83
CA LEU A 311 2.86 -26.80 3.37
C LEU A 311 2.81 -28.26 2.95
N ASP A 312 3.80 -28.75 2.22
CA ASP A 312 3.88 -30.16 1.84
C ASP A 312 3.95 -31.07 3.06
N THR A 313 4.78 -30.72 4.04
CA THR A 313 4.90 -31.50 5.28
C THR A 313 3.58 -31.54 6.05
N ASN A 314 2.92 -30.38 6.19
CA ASN A 314 1.66 -30.30 6.92
C ASN A 314 0.49 -30.94 6.17
N TYR A 315 0.50 -30.88 4.85
CA TYR A 315 -0.51 -31.55 4.02
C TYR A 315 -0.47 -33.06 4.21
N HIS A 316 0.72 -33.67 4.14
CA HIS A 316 0.85 -35.12 4.38
C HIS A 316 0.46 -35.49 5.81
N ASP A 317 0.90 -34.72 6.82
CA ASP A 317 0.47 -34.93 8.21
C ASP A 317 -1.06 -34.86 8.38
N ILE A 318 -1.72 -33.91 7.71
CA ILE A 318 -3.17 -33.79 7.74
C ILE A 318 -3.82 -35.02 7.09
N LEU A 319 -3.34 -35.49 5.95
CA LEU A 319 -3.91 -36.68 5.32
C LEU A 319 -3.76 -37.95 6.17
N ASP A 320 -2.64 -38.07 6.89
CA ASP A 320 -2.32 -39.27 7.66
C ASP A 320 -2.94 -39.26 9.08
N ASN A 321 -3.04 -38.08 9.71
CA ASN A 321 -3.29 -37.98 11.16
C ASN A 321 -4.50 -37.10 11.54
N TYR A 322 -5.03 -36.27 10.63
CA TYR A 322 -6.15 -35.38 10.98
C TYR A 322 -7.48 -36.10 10.87
N ASP A 323 -8.27 -36.05 11.95
CA ASP A 323 -9.65 -36.54 11.95
C ASP A 323 -10.61 -35.42 11.50
N PRO A 324 -11.19 -35.51 10.28
CA PRO A 324 -12.08 -34.48 9.76
C PRO A 324 -13.42 -34.39 10.53
N SER A 325 -13.74 -35.37 11.39
CA SER A 325 -14.93 -35.33 12.24
C SER A 325 -14.76 -34.41 13.46
N VAL A 326 -13.52 -34.03 13.80
CA VAL A 326 -13.21 -33.11 14.91
C VAL A 326 -13.20 -31.68 14.39
N THR A 327 -14.36 -31.02 14.39
CA THR A 327 -14.47 -29.63 13.94
C THR A 327 -14.09 -28.65 15.05
N ARG A 328 -13.11 -27.77 14.81
CA ARG A 328 -12.82 -26.67 15.74
C ARG A 328 -14.00 -25.69 15.79
N LEU A 329 -14.49 -25.39 16.99
CA LEU A 329 -15.50 -24.36 17.18
C LEU A 329 -14.90 -22.99 16.87
N ARG A 330 -15.26 -22.43 15.72
CA ARG A 330 -14.96 -21.04 15.37
C ARG A 330 -16.23 -20.23 15.42
N LYS A 331 -16.11 -18.95 15.82
CA LYS A 331 -17.21 -18.00 15.75
C LYS A 331 -17.55 -17.79 14.27
N LYS A 332 -18.65 -18.38 13.80
CA LYS A 332 -19.18 -18.10 12.47
C LYS A 332 -19.62 -16.65 12.43
N ARG A 333 -19.01 -15.87 11.54
CA ARG A 333 -19.41 -14.49 11.26
C ARG A 333 -20.31 -14.51 10.03
N LYS A 334 -21.41 -13.78 10.08
CA LYS A 334 -22.18 -13.46 8.88
C LYS A 334 -21.54 -12.24 8.22
N ILE A 335 -21.32 -12.31 6.91
CA ILE A 335 -20.82 -11.18 6.13
C ILE A 335 -22.03 -10.58 5.41
N ILE A 336 -22.40 -9.36 5.81
CA ILE A 336 -23.44 -8.58 5.15
C ILE A 336 -22.71 -7.48 4.40
N LEU A 337 -22.84 -7.49 3.07
CA LEU A 337 -22.35 -6.41 2.22
C LEU A 337 -23.36 -5.27 2.29
N ALA A 338 -22.93 -4.09 2.72
CA ALA A 338 -23.78 -2.91 2.69
C ALA A 338 -24.19 -2.61 1.24
N ASP A 339 -25.37 -2.02 1.06
CA ASP A 339 -25.82 -1.58 -0.26
C ASP A 339 -24.81 -0.57 -0.85
N GLY A 340 -24.43 -0.77 -2.12
CA GLY A 340 -23.44 0.06 -2.82
C GLY A 340 -21.96 -0.25 -2.53
N VAL A 341 -21.64 -1.15 -1.59
CA VAL A 341 -20.22 -1.43 -1.23
C VAL A 341 -19.40 -2.08 -2.36
N LEU A 342 -20.07 -2.60 -3.39
CA LEU A 342 -19.43 -3.17 -4.57
C LEU A 342 -19.37 -2.20 -5.75
N ASP A 343 -19.98 -1.03 -5.64
CA ASP A 343 -19.97 -0.02 -6.71
C ASP A 343 -18.56 0.58 -6.90
N ASP A 344 -17.72 0.53 -5.86
CA ASP A 344 -16.30 0.94 -5.90
C ASP A 344 -15.33 -0.20 -6.31
N LEU A 345 -15.84 -1.42 -6.54
CA LEU A 345 -15.04 -2.62 -6.85
C LEU A 345 -15.23 -3.16 -8.29
N LEU A 346 -16.11 -2.52 -9.07
CA LEU A 346 -16.46 -2.86 -10.45
C LEU A 346 -16.26 -1.64 -11.36
#